data_AF-A0A843KHY4-F1
#
_entry.id   AF-A0A843KHY4-F1
#
_cell.length_a   1.000
_cell.length_b   1.000
_cell.length_c   1.000
_cell.angle_alpha   90.00
_cell.angle_beta   90.00
_cell.angle_gamma   90.00
#
_symmetry.space_group_name_H-M   'P 1'
#
loop_
_entity.id
_entity.type
_entity.pdbx_description
1 polymer ?
#
loop_
_entity_poly.entity_id
_entity_poly.type
_entity_poly.pdbx_seq_one_letter_code
_entity_poly.pdbx_strand_id
1 'polypeptide(L)' 'WTIELKDSNGTLIKTATTGTNGTYSFCGLEPGNYTVSEVVDPNYIATGPTSIDVELECDNSEN' A
#
# COMPACT_ATOMS: atom_id res chain seq x y z
N TRP A 1 8.76 -6.26 6.79
CA TRP A 1 7.40 -6.59 6.36
C TRP A 1 7.26 -6.33 4.89
N THR A 2 6.44 -7.12 4.20
CA THR A 2 6.16 -6.93 2.77
C THR A 2 4.85 -6.20 2.65
N ILE A 3 4.84 -5.13 1.86
CA ILE A 3 3.66 -4.34 1.52
C ILE A 3 3.34 -4.58 0.05
N GLU A 4 2.08 -4.85 -0.23
CA GLU A 4 1.51 -4.98 -1.57
C GLU A 4 0.71 -3.72 -1.91
N LEU A 5 0.79 -3.28 -3.15
CA LEU A 5 -0.06 -2.25 -3.73
C LEU A 5 -0.90 -2.89 -4.82
N LYS A 6 -2.23 -2.81 -4.69
CA LYS A 6 -3.19 -3.31 -5.66
C LYS A 6 -3.99 -2.16 -6.28
N ASP A 7 -4.39 -2.29 -7.53
CA ASP A 7 -5.32 -1.36 -8.17
C ASP A 7 -6.79 -1.65 -7.76
N SER A 8 -7.70 -0.85 -8.30
CA SER A 8 -9.14 -0.99 -8.09
C SER A 8 -9.74 -2.32 -8.56
N ASN A 9 -9.04 -3.06 -9.43
CA ASN A 9 -9.44 -4.39 -9.88
C ASN A 9 -8.88 -5.50 -8.97
N GLY A 10 -8.11 -5.14 -7.94
CA GLY A 10 -7.40 -6.07 -7.07
C GLY A 10 -6.11 -6.63 -7.68
N THR A 11 -5.65 -6.07 -8.81
CA THR A 11 -4.42 -6.50 -9.48
C THR A 11 -3.21 -6.01 -8.72
N LEU A 12 -2.27 -6.89 -8.41
CA LEU A 12 -1.00 -6.50 -7.80
C LEU A 12 -0.19 -5.64 -8.77
N ILE A 13 0.05 -4.38 -8.38
CA ILE A 13 0.81 -3.39 -9.16
C ILE A 13 2.28 -3.40 -8.75
N LYS A 14 2.55 -3.32 -7.45
CA LYS A 14 3.92 -3.25 -6.88
C LYS A 14 3.99 -3.91 -5.51
N THR A 15 5.20 -4.27 -5.10
CA THR A 15 5.53 -4.66 -3.72
C THR A 15 6.67 -3.81 -3.18
N ALA A 16 6.70 -3.62 -1.86
CA ALA A 16 7.76 -2.92 -1.16
C ALA A 16 8.10 -3.67 0.13
N THR A 17 9.36 -3.62 0.55
CA THR A 17 9.78 -4.08 1.88
C THR A 17 9.93 -2.88 2.79
N THR A 18 9.29 -2.92 3.95
CA THR A 18 9.42 -1.86 4.96
C THR A 18 10.87 -1.73 5.41
N GLY A 19 11.39 -0.51 5.51
CA GLY A 19 12.69 -0.21 6.10
C GLY A 19 12.73 -0.49 7.60
N THR A 20 13.90 -0.30 8.23
CA THR A 20 14.12 -0.51 9.67
C THR A 20 13.18 0.31 10.56
N ASN A 21 12.66 1.43 10.04
CA ASN A 21 11.75 2.33 10.74
C ASN A 21 10.29 2.12 10.34
N GLY A 22 9.96 1.04 9.62
CA GLY A 22 8.61 0.77 9.12
C GLY A 22 8.20 1.56 7.88
N THR A 23 9.09 2.41 7.35
CA THR A 23 8.79 3.26 6.19
C THR A 23 8.82 2.48 4.87
N TYR A 24 7.95 2.85 3.95
CA TYR A 24 7.91 2.34 2.57
C TYR A 24 7.34 3.44 1.66
N SER A 25 7.55 3.32 0.35
CA SER A 25 7.02 4.30 -0.62
C SER A 25 6.78 3.64 -1.98
N PHE A 26 5.69 4.03 -2.63
CA PHE A 26 5.40 3.69 -4.01
C PHE A 26 5.38 4.99 -4.84
N CYS A 27 6.14 5.02 -5.94
CA CYS A 27 6.28 6.20 -6.80
C CYS A 27 5.80 5.89 -8.22
N GLY A 28 5.43 6.95 -8.95
CA GLY A 28 5.01 6.86 -10.35
C GLY A 28 3.68 6.11 -10.53
N LEU A 29 2.72 6.36 -9.64
CA LEU A 29 1.37 5.84 -9.74
C LEU A 29 0.50 6.84 -10.49
N GLU A 30 -0.32 6.33 -11.40
CA GLU A 30 -1.35 7.14 -12.06
C GLU A 30 -2.50 7.40 -11.08
N PRO A 31 -3.27 8.48 -11.25
CA PRO A 31 -4.48 8.71 -10.47
C PRO A 31 -5.43 7.51 -10.53
N GLY A 32 -6.04 7.18 -9.39
CA GLY A 32 -6.94 6.04 -9.25
C GLY A 32 -7.05 5.54 -7.82
N ASN A 33 -7.88 4.51 -7.65
CA ASN A 33 -8.05 3.84 -6.37
C ASN A 33 -7.05 2.71 -6.23
N TYR A 34 -6.37 2.68 -5.10
CA TYR A 34 -5.41 1.66 -4.75
C TYR A 34 -5.69 1.09 -3.37
N THR A 35 -5.39 -0.19 -3.20
CA THR A 35 -5.37 -0.82 -1.88
C THR A 35 -3.94 -1.13 -1.51
N VAL A 36 -3.50 -0.63 -0.36
CA VAL A 36 -2.21 -0.97 0.23
C VAL A 36 -2.44 -2.04 1.29
N SER A 37 -1.77 -3.19 1.16
CA SER A 37 -1.92 -4.33 2.07
C SER A 37 -0.59 -4.76 2.66
N GLU A 38 -0.54 -4.98 3.97
CA GLU A 38 0.57 -5.67 4.63
C GLU A 38 0.40 -7.19 4.53
N VAL A 39 1.46 -7.87 4.09
CA VAL A 39 1.55 -9.32 4.10
C VAL A 39 1.98 -9.77 5.49
N VAL A 40 1.02 -10.28 6.26
CA VAL A 40 1.26 -10.81 7.60
C VAL A 40 2.00 -12.13 7.49
N ASP A 41 3.15 -12.21 8.15
CA ASP A 41 3.89 -13.46 8.29
C ASP A 41 3.06 -14.46 9.13
N PRO A 42 2.97 -15.74 8.74
CA PRO A 42 2.15 -16.73 9.44
C PRO A 42 2.50 -16.93 10.92
N ASN A 43 3.69 -16.51 11.37
CA ASN A 43 4.10 -16.57 12.77
C ASN A 43 3.66 -15.35 13.60
N TYR A 44 3.03 -14.36 12.96
CA TYR A 44 2.61 -13.12 13.59
C TYR A 44 1.10 -12.94 13.48
N ILE A 45 0.54 -12.21 14.43
CA ILE A 45 -0.87 -11.84 14.43
C ILE A 45 -0.93 -10.33 14.22
N ALA A 46 -1.61 -9.91 13.14
CA ALA A 46 -1.93 -8.51 12.93
C ALA A 46 -2.91 -8.04 14.02
N THR A 47 -2.54 -6.99 14.73
CA THR A 47 -3.36 -6.39 15.79
C THR A 47 -4.18 -5.20 15.30
N GLY A 48 -4.05 -4.85 14.01
CA GLY A 48 -4.74 -3.75 13.36
C GLY A 48 -5.13 -4.09 11.92
N PRO A 49 -5.70 -3.13 11.18
CA PRO A 49 -6.05 -3.32 9.78
C PRO A 49 -4.78 -3.57 8.96
N THR A 50 -4.78 -4.65 8.18
CA THR A 50 -3.68 -5.01 7.29
C THR A 50 -3.87 -4.43 5.90
N SER A 51 -4.94 -3.68 5.64
CA SER A 51 -5.20 -3.07 4.35
C SER A 51 -5.89 -1.72 4.52
N ILE A 52 -5.49 -0.79 3.68
CA ILE A 52 -6.07 0.55 3.58
C ILE A 52 -6.34 0.88 2.12
N ASP A 53 -7.44 1.56 1.85
CA ASP A 53 -7.74 2.08 0.54
C ASP A 53 -7.28 3.53 0.45
N VAL A 54 -6.62 3.84 -0.65
CA VAL A 54 -6.04 5.14 -0.96
C VAL A 54 -6.53 5.56 -2.33
N GLU A 55 -7.29 6.64 -2.36
CA GLU A 55 -7.67 7.32 -3.59
C GLU A 55 -6.59 8.34 -3.93
N LEU A 56 -5.92 8.13 -5.07
CA LEU A 56 -5.01 9.11 -5.65
C LEU A 56 -5.81 9.92 -6.66
N GLU A 57 -6.25 11.11 -6.26
CA GLU A 57 -6.92 12.02 -7.18
C GLU A 57 -5.94 12.55 -8.24
N CYS A 58 -6.50 12.97 -9.38
CA CYS A 58 -5.75 13.62 -10.44
C CYS A 58 -5.46 15.09 -10.11
N ASP A 59 -5.00 15.38 -8.89
CA ASP A 59 -4.37 16.67 -8.61
C ASP A 59 -3.49 16.57 -7.37
N ASN A 60 -2.24 16.98 -7.52
CA ASN A 60 -1.34 17.27 -6.40
C ASN A 60 -1.74 18.65 -5.82
N SER A 61 -3.03 18.89 -5.54
CA SER A 61 -3.43 20.06 -4.81
C SER A 61 -3.05 19.85 -3.35
N GLU A 62 -1.84 20.31 -3.01
CA GLU A 62 -1.41 20.59 -1.65
C GLU A 62 -2.56 21.27 -0.89
N ASN A 63 -2.94 20.68 0.24
CA ASN A 63 -3.69 21.37 1.28
C ASN A 63 -2.83 22.46 1.92
#